data_AF-A0A534N6V1-F1
#
_entry.id   AF-A0A534N6V1-F1
#
_cell.length_a   1.000
_cell.length_b   1.000
_cell.length_c   1.000
_cell.angle_alpha   90.00
_cell.angle_beta   90.00
_cell.angle_gamma   90.00
#
_symmetry.space_group_name_H-M   'P 1'
#
loop_
_entity.id
_entity.type
_entity.pdbx_description
1 polymer ?
#
loop_
_entity_poly.entity_id
_entity_poly.type
_entity_poly.pdbx_seq_one_letter_code
_entity_poly.pdbx_strand_id
1 'polypeptide(L)'
;MNCRNVIPQLRGWHEKYETKGLKIVGVHTPEFFWEKSHDRVLAAVKDLGIKYAVVQDNDTKIWKRFGVWAWPTTILVDKNGVVRYQHIGEGAYGETESWIRRLLAEIG
;
A
#
# COMPACT_ATOMS: atom_id res chain seq x y z
N MET A 1 12.45 -1.94 -8.77
CA MET A 1 13.16 -0.85 -8.04
C MET A 1 12.19 0.22 -7.51
N ASN A 2 11.23 0.68 -8.32
CA ASN A 2 10.28 1.76 -8.00
C ASN A 2 9.45 1.57 -6.70
N CYS A 3 9.19 0.32 -6.29
CA CYS A 3 8.46 0.06 -5.04
C CYS A 3 9.16 0.58 -3.78
N ARG A 4 10.49 0.72 -3.77
CA ARG A 4 11.21 1.27 -2.61
C ARG A 4 11.04 2.78 -2.46
N ASN A 5 10.85 3.48 -3.58
CA ASN A 5 10.74 4.95 -3.59
C ASN A 5 9.42 5.46 -3.02
N VAL A 6 8.35 4.66 -3.10
CA VAL A 6 7.04 5.02 -2.54
C VAL A 6 6.95 4.81 -1.01
N ILE A 7 7.82 3.98 -0.43
CA ILE A 7 7.74 3.59 0.99
C ILE A 7 7.89 4.78 1.95
N PRO A 8 8.84 5.72 1.77
CA PRO A 8 8.93 6.90 2.62
C PRO A 8 7.61 7.68 2.68
N GLN A 9 6.94 7.83 1.53
CA GLN A 9 5.65 8.53 1.47
C GLN A 9 4.55 7.76 2.22
N LEU A 10 4.45 6.45 2.01
CA LEU A 10 3.48 5.60 2.70
C LEU A 10 3.70 5.62 4.23
N ARG A 11 4.96 5.62 4.67
CA ARG A 11 5.31 5.76 6.10
C ARG A 11 4.86 7.12 6.65
N GLY A 12 5.13 8.20 5.93
CA GLY A 12 4.69 9.54 6.32
C GLY A 12 3.17 9.64 6.44
N TRP A 13 2.41 9.05 5.51
CA TRP A 13 0.95 9.02 5.60
C TRP A 13 0.44 8.13 6.72
N HIS A 14 1.05 6.97 6.95
CA HIS A 14 0.70 6.11 8.07
C HIS A 14 0.83 6.86 9.40
N GLU A 15 2.00 7.45 9.67
CA GLU A 15 2.24 8.18 10.91
C GLU A 15 1.31 9.41 11.06
N LYS A 16 1.01 10.11 9.97
CA LYS A 16 0.18 11.33 9.97
C LYS A 16 -1.31 11.07 10.13
N TYR A 17 -1.83 9.96 9.62
CA TYR A 17 -3.26 9.72 9.47
C TYR A 17 -3.78 8.48 10.20
N GLU A 18 -2.92 7.65 10.78
CA GLU A 18 -3.34 6.41 11.46
C GLU A 18 -4.38 6.68 12.56
N THR A 19 -4.13 7.68 13.41
CA THR A 19 -5.04 8.07 14.50
C THR A 19 -6.30 8.77 14.00
N LYS A 20 -6.33 9.16 12.72
CA LYS A 20 -7.48 9.80 12.07
C LYS A 20 -8.36 8.81 11.30
N GLY A 21 -8.00 7.53 11.30
CA GLY A 21 -8.76 6.46 10.66
C GLY A 21 -8.11 5.84 9.42
N LEU A 22 -6.95 6.35 8.95
CA LEU A 22 -6.26 5.73 7.82
C LEU A 22 -5.61 4.42 8.25
N LYS A 23 -5.90 3.35 7.52
CA LYS A 23 -5.19 2.07 7.65
C LYS A 23 -4.50 1.76 6.32
N ILE A 24 -3.20 1.51 6.38
CA ILE A 24 -2.40 1.10 5.23
C ILE A 24 -2.08 -0.38 5.37
N VAL A 25 -2.22 -1.11 4.26
CA VAL A 25 -1.80 -2.51 4.15
C VAL A 25 -0.90 -2.64 2.93
N GLY A 26 0.37 -2.98 3.16
CA GLY A 26 1.32 -3.30 2.09
C GLY A 26 1.07 -4.71 1.57
N VAL A 27 0.68 -4.86 0.31
CA VAL A 27 0.49 -6.18 -0.30
C VAL A 27 1.76 -6.54 -1.07
N HIS A 28 2.63 -7.35 -0.47
CA HIS A 28 3.83 -7.87 -1.12
C HIS A 28 3.43 -9.02 -2.05
N THR A 29 3.27 -8.70 -3.34
CA THR A 29 3.08 -9.69 -4.40
C THR A 29 4.44 -9.90 -5.08
N PRO A 30 5.04 -11.09 -4.99
CA PRO A 30 6.36 -11.35 -5.56
C PRO A 30 6.32 -11.32 -7.10
N GLU A 31 7.26 -10.63 -7.71
CA GLU A 31 7.49 -10.62 -9.17
C GLU A 31 8.21 -11.91 -9.59
N PHE A 32 9.09 -12.42 -8.72
CA PHE A 32 9.87 -13.61 -8.96
C PHE A 32 9.72 -14.68 -7.86
N PHE A 33 9.94 -15.95 -8.20
CA PHE A 33 9.74 -17.07 -7.26
C PHE A 33 10.62 -16.97 -6.00
N TRP A 34 11.80 -16.37 -6.09
CA TRP A 34 12.73 -16.19 -4.96
C TRP A 34 12.31 -15.08 -3.99
N GLU A 35 11.33 -14.25 -4.35
CA GLU A 35 10.78 -13.18 -3.50
C GLU A 35 9.68 -13.69 -2.56
N LYS A 36 9.40 -15.00 -2.60
CA LYS A 36 8.43 -15.70 -1.73
C LYS A 36 8.98 -16.01 -0.33
N SER A 37 10.28 -15.81 -0.07
CA SER A 37 10.88 -16.08 1.23
C SER A 37 10.31 -15.14 2.29
N HIS A 38 9.59 -15.70 3.25
CA HIS A 38 9.01 -14.95 4.37
C HIS A 38 10.08 -14.18 5.16
N ASP A 39 11.20 -14.83 5.48
CA ASP A 39 12.28 -14.20 6.26
C ASP A 39 12.89 -13.00 5.54
N ARG A 40 13.02 -13.07 4.20
CA ARG A 40 13.51 -11.95 3.39
C ARG A 40 12.53 -10.79 3.37
N VAL A 41 11.22 -11.07 3.26
CA VAL A 41 10.18 -10.04 3.32
C VAL A 41 10.16 -9.41 4.70
N LEU A 42 10.22 -10.20 5.77
CA LEU A 42 10.23 -9.73 7.15
C LEU A 42 11.48 -8.87 7.44
N ALA A 43 12.65 -9.28 6.97
CA ALA A 43 13.87 -8.48 7.07
C ALA A 43 13.70 -7.14 6.34
N ALA A 44 13.21 -7.15 5.10
CA ALA A 44 12.98 -5.93 4.34
C ALA A 44 11.96 -4.99 5.02
N VAL A 45 10.89 -5.52 5.60
CA VAL A 45 9.89 -4.73 6.36
C VAL A 45 10.56 -4.01 7.53
N LYS A 46 11.44 -4.70 8.26
CA LYS A 46 12.20 -4.11 9.37
C LYS A 46 13.19 -3.05 8.88
N ASP A 47 14.00 -3.38 7.87
CA ASP A 47 15.05 -2.51 7.34
C ASP A 47 14.48 -1.22 6.73
N LEU A 48 13.30 -1.30 6.11
CA LEU A 48 12.63 -0.16 5.49
C LEU A 48 11.81 0.67 6.51
N GLY A 49 11.72 0.23 7.76
CA GLY A 49 11.00 0.89 8.83
C GLY A 49 9.49 0.93 8.60
N ILE A 50 8.94 -0.12 7.98
CA ILE A 50 7.50 -0.25 7.72
C ILE A 50 6.80 -0.61 9.02
N LYS A 51 5.89 0.26 9.47
CA LYS A 51 5.09 0.07 10.69
C LYS A 51 3.64 -0.35 10.41
N TYR A 52 3.16 -0.11 9.20
CA TYR A 52 1.85 -0.57 8.76
C TYR A 52 1.84 -2.07 8.47
N ALA A 53 0.65 -2.68 8.45
CA ALA A 53 0.50 -4.10 8.21
C ALA A 53 1.01 -4.49 6.82
N VAL A 54 1.66 -5.65 6.69
CA VAL A 54 2.13 -6.19 5.42
C VAL A 54 1.58 -7.59 5.24
N VAL A 55 0.94 -7.84 4.10
CA VAL A 55 0.44 -9.15 3.68
C VAL A 55 1.29 -9.65 2.54
N GLN A 56 1.72 -10.90 2.63
CA GLN A 56 2.47 -11.57 1.58
C GLN A 56 1.53 -12.36 0.67
N ASP A 57 1.30 -11.86 -0.55
CA ASP A 57 0.39 -12.44 -1.55
C ASP A 57 1.15 -13.34 -2.53
N ASN A 58 1.79 -14.39 -2.01
CA ASN A 58 2.64 -15.30 -2.79
C ASN A 58 1.89 -16.05 -3.92
N ASP A 59 0.57 -16.15 -3.81
CA ASP A 59 -0.32 -16.82 -4.77
C ASP A 59 -1.01 -15.83 -5.72
N THR A 60 -0.69 -14.52 -5.66
CA THR A 60 -1.28 -13.46 -6.51
C THR A 60 -2.81 -13.32 -6.40
N LYS A 61 -3.41 -13.73 -5.27
CA LYS A 61 -4.87 -13.76 -5.10
C LYS A 61 -5.43 -12.35 -4.90
N ILE A 62 -4.78 -11.54 -4.08
CA ILE A 62 -5.18 -10.14 -3.83
C ILE A 62 -4.90 -9.32 -5.09
N TRP A 63 -3.72 -9.50 -5.69
CA TRP A 63 -3.32 -8.87 -6.94
C TRP A 63 -4.39 -9.03 -8.04
N LYS A 64 -4.82 -10.27 -8.30
CA LYS A 64 -5.87 -10.57 -9.29
C LYS A 64 -7.24 -10.03 -8.89
N ARG A 65 -7.61 -10.13 -7.61
CA ARG A 65 -8.92 -9.66 -7.11
C ARG A 65 -9.10 -8.16 -7.28
N PHE A 66 -8.03 -7.38 -7.12
CA PHE A 66 -8.04 -5.94 -7.33
C PHE A 66 -7.71 -5.51 -8.77
N GLY A 67 -7.59 -6.46 -9.70
CA GLY A 67 -7.29 -6.16 -11.11
C GLY A 67 -5.95 -5.42 -11.31
N VAL A 68 -4.98 -5.64 -10.41
CA VAL A 68 -3.68 -5.01 -10.50
C VAL A 68 -2.86 -5.71 -11.59
N TRP A 69 -2.07 -4.94 -12.34
CA TRP A 69 -1.24 -5.48 -13.44
C TRP A 69 0.15 -4.85 -13.52
N ALA A 70 0.46 -3.85 -12.68
CA ALA A 70 1.76 -3.19 -12.65
C ALA A 70 2.16 -2.80 -11.22
N TRP A 71 3.46 -2.91 -10.94
CA TRP A 71 4.06 -2.45 -9.69
C TRP A 71 4.68 -1.04 -9.84
N PRO A 72 4.61 -0.18 -8.82
CA PRO A 72 3.69 -0.23 -7.69
C PRO A 72 2.27 0.18 -8.12
N THR A 73 1.25 -0.30 -7.42
CA THR A 73 -0.13 0.19 -7.55
C THR A 73 -0.65 0.54 -6.17
N THR A 74 -1.23 1.74 -6.04
CA THR A 74 -1.90 2.21 -4.82
C THR A 74 -3.40 2.20 -5.06
N ILE A 75 -4.16 1.66 -4.10
CA ILE A 75 -5.62 1.63 -4.13
C ILE A 75 -6.14 2.23 -2.82
N LEU A 76 -7.08 3.17 -2.91
CA LEU A 76 -7.77 3.71 -1.74
C LEU A 76 -9.20 3.14 -1.69
N VAL A 77 -9.53 2.62 -0.53
CA VAL A 77 -10.83 2.02 -0.21
C VAL A 77 -11.47 2.85 0.89
N ASP A 78 -12.74 3.19 0.75
CA ASP A 78 -13.48 3.94 1.77
C ASP A 78 -14.02 3.06 2.91
N LYS A 79 -14.68 3.70 3.88
CA LYS A 79 -15.25 3.03 5.07
C LYS A 79 -16.31 1.97 4.74
N ASN A 80 -16.89 2.01 3.54
CA ASN A 80 -17.89 1.04 3.08
C ASN A 80 -17.25 -0.10 2.27
N GLY A 81 -15.92 -0.13 2.14
CA GLY A 81 -15.22 -1.15 1.36
C GLY A 81 -15.23 -0.88 -0.15
N VAL A 82 -15.58 0.34 -0.58
CA VAL A 82 -15.65 0.69 -2.00
C VAL A 82 -14.31 1.28 -2.44
N VAL A 83 -13.79 0.83 -3.59
CA VAL A 83 -12.59 1.43 -4.21
C VAL A 83 -12.95 2.81 -4.75
N ARG A 84 -12.23 3.83 -4.31
CA ARG A 84 -12.49 5.24 -4.66
C ARG A 84 -11.37 5.88 -5.48
N TYR A 85 -10.18 5.29 -5.46
CA TYR A 85 -9.02 5.77 -6.19
C TYR A 85 -8.06 4.62 -6.46
N GLN A 86 -7.42 4.65 -7.64
CA GLN A 86 -6.36 3.75 -8.02
C GLN A 86 -5.28 4.54 -8.76
N HIS A 87 -4.03 4.32 -8.39
CA HIS A 87 -2.86 4.91 -9.05
C HIS A 87 -1.86 3.82 -9.39
N ILE A 88 -1.36 3.85 -10.62
CA ILE A 88 -0.35 2.91 -11.12
C ILE A 88 0.95 3.69 -11.32
N GLY A 89 2.04 3.15 -10.80
CA GLY A 89 3.37 3.74 -10.88
C GLY A 89 3.78 4.51 -9.63
N GLU A 90 4.99 5.06 -9.70
CA GLU A 90 5.52 5.96 -8.68
C GLU A 90 5.03 7.39 -8.94
N GLY A 91 4.68 8.12 -7.87
CA GLY A 91 4.28 9.52 -7.94
C GLY A 91 2.84 9.77 -7.51
N ALA A 92 2.22 10.79 -8.11
CA ALA A 92 0.88 11.30 -7.78
C ALA A 92 0.63 11.50 -6.26
N TYR A 93 1.68 11.79 -5.49
CA TYR A 93 1.59 11.85 -4.02
C TYR A 93 0.62 12.93 -3.53
N GLY A 94 0.63 14.11 -4.17
CA GLY A 94 -0.30 15.19 -3.81
C GLY A 94 -1.76 14.83 -4.09
N GLU A 95 -2.02 14.19 -5.23
CA GLU A 95 -3.37 13.73 -5.59
C GLU A 95 -3.83 12.59 -4.66
N THR A 96 -2.97 11.60 -4.42
CA THR A 96 -3.25 10.49 -3.51
C THR A 96 -3.54 10.98 -2.10
N GLU A 97 -2.76 11.95 -1.58
CA GLU A 97 -2.99 12.54 -0.26
C GLU A 97 -4.29 13.34 -0.20
N SER A 98 -4.66 14.03 -1.29
CA SER A 98 -5.95 14.72 -1.39
C SER A 98 -7.12 13.74 -1.27
N TRP A 99 -7.04 12.60 -1.98
CA TRP A 99 -8.02 11.53 -1.84
C TRP A 99 -8.06 10.93 -0.43
N ILE A 100 -6.91 10.68 0.20
CA ILE A 100 -6.86 10.23 1.59
C ILE A 100 -7.63 11.20 2.49
N ARG A 101 -7.35 12.50 2.41
CA ARG A 101 -8.04 13.52 3.23
C ARG A 101 -9.54 13.56 2.98
N ARG A 102 -9.96 13.44 1.71
CA ARG A 102 -11.37 13.39 1.34
C ARG A 102 -12.07 12.19 1.98
N LEU A 103 -11.49 10.99 1.86
CA LEU A 103 -12.09 9.78 2.44
C LEU A 103 -12.10 9.81 3.97
N LEU A 104 -11.06 10.37 4.60
CA LEU A 104 -11.04 10.55 6.06
C LEU A 104 -12.15 11.51 6.53
N ALA A 105 -12.46 12.56 5.77
CA ALA A 105 -13.56 13.46 6.09
C ALA A 105 -14.94 12.78 6.01
N GLU A 106 -15.06 11.71 5.21
CA GLU A 106 -16.30 10.91 5.11
C GLU A 106 -16.48 9.95 6.32
N ILE A 107 -15.48 9.76 7.18
CA ILE A 107 -15.58 8.89 8.38
C ILE A 107 -16.37 9.56 9.50
N GLY A 108 -16.39 10.90 9.53
CA GLY A 108 -17.11 11.72 10.51
C GLY A 108 -18.62 11.70 10.33
#